data_AF-A0A2E6ELP2-F1
#
_entry.id   AF-A0A2E6ELP2-F1
#
_cell.length_a   1.000
_cell.length_b   1.000
_cell.length_c   1.000
_cell.angle_alpha   90.00
_cell.angle_beta   90.00
_cell.angle_gamma   90.00
#
_symmetry.space_group_name_H-M   'P 1'
#
loop_
_entity.id
_entity.type
_entity.pdbx_description
1 polymer ?
#
loop_
_entity_poly.entity_id
_entity_poly.type
_entity_poly.pdbx_seq_one_letter_code
_entity_poly.pdbx_strand_id
1 'polypeptide(L)'
;MMTKPIAPSHPAIRALSALLLGLLLVAILHSCTRIRAEGHAPGQCEDRIDNDGDGLFDCNDSSCAGAPVCQGDDDDSQGDDDDSQGDDDDSQGDDDDSQGDD
;
A
#
# COMPACT_ATOMS: atom_id res chain seq x y z
N MET A 1 -52.70 -39.67 -7.74
CA MET A 1 -51.35 -39.53 -8.29
C MET A 1 -51.44 -38.60 -9.50
N MET A 2 -50.93 -37.38 -9.58
CA MET A 2 -50.10 -36.50 -8.76
C MET A 2 -50.54 -35.06 -9.10
N THR A 3 -50.76 -34.19 -8.12
CA THR A 3 -50.83 -32.74 -8.37
C THR A 3 -49.40 -32.19 -8.39
N LYS A 4 -48.97 -31.63 -9.53
CA LYS A 4 -47.65 -31.00 -9.68
C LYS A 4 -47.68 -29.64 -8.96
N PRO A 5 -46.78 -29.35 -8.02
CA PRO A 5 -46.80 -28.08 -7.30
C PRO A 5 -46.35 -26.95 -8.23
N ILE A 6 -47.20 -25.94 -8.40
CA ILE A 6 -46.87 -24.70 -9.11
C ILE A 6 -46.16 -23.80 -8.10
N ALA A 7 -44.85 -23.65 -8.25
CA ALA A 7 -44.08 -22.73 -7.41
C ALA A 7 -44.38 -21.27 -7.80
N PRO A 8 -44.67 -20.38 -6.85
CA PRO A 8 -44.99 -18.99 -7.14
C PRO A 8 -43.74 -18.20 -7.57
N SER A 9 -43.66 -17.83 -8.84
CA SER A 9 -42.62 -16.94 -9.37
C SER A 9 -42.97 -15.47 -9.08
N HIS A 10 -42.57 -14.96 -7.92
CA HIS A 10 -42.62 -13.52 -7.65
C HIS A 10 -41.27 -12.88 -8.03
N PRO A 11 -41.10 -12.37 -9.27
CA PRO A 11 -39.81 -11.86 -9.75
C PRO A 11 -39.32 -10.68 -8.90
N ALA A 12 -40.22 -9.88 -8.33
CA ALA A 12 -39.90 -8.75 -7.48
C ALA A 12 -39.19 -9.15 -6.16
N ILE A 13 -39.64 -10.25 -5.52
CA ILE A 13 -39.03 -10.74 -4.28
C ILE A 13 -37.62 -11.29 -4.57
N ARG A 14 -37.46 -11.96 -5.72
CA ARG A 14 -36.16 -12.47 -6.17
C ARG A 14 -35.17 -11.33 -6.49
N ALA A 15 -35.65 -10.25 -7.12
CA ALA A 15 -34.84 -9.08 -7.42
C ALA A 15 -34.39 -8.32 -6.16
N LEU A 16 -35.31 -8.12 -5.18
CA LEU A 16 -34.98 -7.47 -3.91
C LEU A 16 -33.98 -8.29 -3.10
N SER A 17 -34.17 -9.62 -3.03
CA SER A 17 -33.23 -10.53 -2.36
C SER A 17 -31.85 -10.51 -2.99
N ALA A 18 -31.75 -10.49 -4.33
CA ALA A 18 -30.47 -10.39 -5.03
C ALA A 18 -29.77 -9.05 -4.77
N LEU A 19 -30.52 -7.94 -4.71
CA LEU A 19 -29.96 -6.61 -4.45
C LEU A 19 -29.48 -6.47 -3.00
N LEU A 20 -30.22 -6.99 -2.02
CA LEU A 20 -29.79 -7.01 -0.62
C LEU A 20 -28.56 -7.90 -0.40
N LEU A 21 -28.52 -9.07 -1.04
CA LEU A 21 -27.34 -9.96 -0.99
C LEU A 21 -26.12 -9.29 -1.64
N GLY A 22 -26.32 -8.61 -2.78
CA GLY A 22 -25.26 -7.85 -3.45
C GLY A 22 -24.74 -6.69 -2.59
N LEU A 23 -25.61 -5.89 -1.98
CA LEU A 23 -25.21 -4.80 -1.08
C LEU A 23 -24.47 -5.31 0.16
N LEU A 24 -24.91 -6.43 0.74
CA LEU A 24 -24.21 -7.08 1.85
C LEU A 24 -22.82 -7.56 1.44
N LEU A 25 -22.68 -8.20 0.27
CA LEU A 25 -21.39 -8.61 -0.27
C LEU A 25 -20.48 -7.41 -0.51
N VAL A 26 -21.00 -6.32 -1.09
CA VAL A 26 -20.24 -5.08 -1.30
C VAL A 26 -19.79 -4.47 0.03
N ALA A 27 -20.64 -4.45 1.06
CA ALA A 27 -20.30 -3.94 2.38
C ALA A 27 -19.23 -4.79 3.08
N ILE A 28 -19.31 -6.12 2.95
CA ILE A 28 -18.29 -7.06 3.47
C ILE A 28 -16.96 -6.83 2.73
N LEU A 29 -16.99 -6.72 1.41
CA LEU A 29 -15.80 -6.44 0.60
C LEU A 29 -15.15 -5.09 0.95
N HIS A 30 -15.94 -4.06 1.26
CA HIS A 30 -15.40 -2.76 1.70
C HIS A 30 -14.82 -2.80 3.12
N SER A 31 -15.38 -3.62 3.99
CA SER A 31 -14.90 -3.74 5.38
C SER A 31 -13.58 -4.52 5.46
N CYS A 32 -13.35 -5.47 4.55
CA CYS A 32 -12.10 -6.22 4.48
C CYS A 32 -10.95 -5.46 3.78
N THR A 33 -11.24 -4.38 3.04
CA THR A 33 -10.27 -3.68 2.18
C THR A 33 -9.80 -2.34 2.74
N ARG A 34 -10.07 -2.02 4.02
CA ARG A 34 -9.88 -0.66 4.55
C ARG A 34 -9.03 -0.52 5.83
N ILE A 35 -8.46 -1.58 6.42
CA ILE A 35 -7.75 -1.48 7.72
C ILE A 35 -6.52 -2.40 7.82
N ARG A 36 -5.87 -2.66 6.69
CA ARG A 36 -4.65 -3.46 6.59
C ARG A 36 -3.79 -2.68 5.62
N ALA A 37 -3.16 -1.63 6.12
CA ALA A 37 -2.20 -0.84 5.38
C ALA A 37 -1.07 -0.57 6.37
N GLU A 38 0.14 -1.04 6.06
CA GLU A 38 1.33 -0.70 6.80
C GLU A 38 1.50 0.83 6.91
N GLY A 39 1.99 1.31 8.05
CA GLY A 39 2.20 2.76 8.27
C GLY A 39 0.98 3.53 8.77
N HIS A 40 -0.08 2.86 9.23
CA HIS A 40 -1.19 3.54 9.92
C HIS A 40 -0.82 4.00 11.34
N ALA A 41 0.09 3.27 12.01
CA ALA A 41 0.59 3.60 13.34
C ALA A 41 2.09 3.92 13.31
N PRO A 42 2.57 4.82 14.20
CA PRO A 42 4.00 5.08 14.35
C PRO A 42 4.77 3.80 14.65
N GLY A 43 5.92 3.62 13.98
CA GLY A 43 6.80 2.46 14.18
C GLY A 43 6.49 1.24 13.31
N GLN A 44 5.33 1.19 12.61
CA GLN A 44 4.98 0.04 11.76
C GLN A 44 5.86 -0.09 10.51
N CYS A 45 6.49 1.00 10.05
CA CYS A 45 7.35 0.97 8.89
C CYS A 45 8.83 0.70 9.23
N GLU A 46 9.12 0.28 10.47
CA GLU A 46 10.49 -0.03 10.93
C GLU A 46 10.54 -1.17 11.96
N ASP A 47 9.41 -1.84 12.23
CA ASP A 47 9.32 -2.86 13.27
C ASP A 47 9.60 -4.28 12.76
N ARG A 48 9.83 -4.44 11.45
CA ARG A 48 10.10 -5.73 10.78
C ARG A 48 8.92 -6.69 10.86
N ILE A 49 7.70 -6.17 10.95
CA ILE A 49 6.46 -6.95 10.97
C ILE A 49 5.58 -6.49 9.80
N ASP A 50 5.08 -7.44 9.03
CA ASP A 50 4.02 -7.25 8.05
C ASP A 50 2.67 -7.15 8.80
N ASN A 51 2.28 -5.95 9.23
CA ASN A 51 1.07 -5.70 10.03
C ASN A 51 -0.23 -5.85 9.24
N ASP A 52 -0.16 -6.01 7.92
CA ASP A 52 -1.28 -6.04 7.00
C ASP A 52 -1.42 -7.38 6.27
N GLY A 53 -0.34 -8.15 6.22
CA GLY A 53 -0.28 -9.55 5.81
C GLY A 53 -0.11 -9.75 4.31
N ASP A 54 0.41 -8.76 3.57
CA ASP A 54 0.58 -8.84 2.12
C ASP A 54 1.92 -9.47 1.67
N GLY A 55 2.83 -9.71 2.62
CA GLY A 55 4.15 -10.30 2.41
C GLY A 55 5.26 -9.29 2.17
N LEU A 56 4.97 -7.99 2.20
CA LEU A 56 5.94 -6.90 2.20
C LEU A 56 6.14 -6.40 3.64
N PHE A 57 7.34 -5.92 3.93
CA PHE A 57 7.72 -5.48 5.28
C PHE A 57 8.26 -4.06 5.19
N ASP A 58 7.91 -3.21 6.16
CA ASP A 58 8.52 -1.90 6.36
C ASP A 58 8.59 -1.08 5.05
N CYS A 59 9.77 -0.53 4.70
CA CYS A 59 9.98 0.27 3.50
C CYS A 59 9.89 -0.50 2.17
N ASN A 60 9.82 -1.84 2.22
CA ASN A 60 9.48 -2.63 1.03
C ASN A 60 7.97 -2.63 0.76
N ASP A 61 7.15 -2.18 1.72
CA ASP A 61 5.71 -2.00 1.59
C ASP A 61 5.38 -0.64 0.96
N SER A 62 4.54 -0.64 -0.07
CA SER A 62 4.11 0.57 -0.76
C SER A 62 3.29 1.54 0.12
N SER A 63 2.62 1.02 1.15
CA SER A 63 1.88 1.78 2.16
C SER A 63 2.83 2.60 3.05
N CYS A 64 4.07 2.13 3.22
CA CYS A 64 5.13 2.81 3.97
C CYS A 64 5.92 3.85 3.18
N ALA A 65 5.64 4.08 1.89
CA ALA A 65 6.35 5.07 1.07
C ALA A 65 6.28 6.51 1.62
N GLY A 66 5.27 6.82 2.44
CA GLY A 66 5.13 8.12 3.11
C GLY A 66 5.81 8.22 4.47
N ALA A 67 6.37 7.13 5.00
CA ALA A 67 6.99 7.12 6.32
C ALA A 67 8.38 7.78 6.28
N PRO A 68 8.71 8.67 7.24
CA PRO A 68 10.02 9.33 7.28
C PRO A 68 11.21 8.37 7.29
N VAL A 69 11.07 7.21 7.93
CA VAL A 69 12.10 6.16 7.97
C VAL A 69 12.43 5.58 6.60
N CYS A 70 11.48 5.64 5.66
CA CYS A 70 11.63 5.15 4.28
C CYS A 70 11.99 6.25 3.28
N GLN A 71 12.12 7.49 3.74
CA GLN A 71 12.45 8.67 2.93
C GLN A 71 13.93 9.06 3.07
N GLY A 72 14.80 8.13 3.48
CA GLY A 72 16.18 8.37 3.87
C GLY A 72 16.83 9.55 3.14
N ASP A 73 17.23 10.55 3.91
CA ASP A 73 18.10 11.61 3.43
C ASP A 73 19.39 10.95 2.93
N ASP A 74 19.75 11.20 1.68
CA ASP A 74 20.95 10.72 1.01
C ASP A 74 22.24 11.18 1.73
N ASP A 75 22.61 10.53 2.84
CA ASP A 75 23.88 10.76 3.53
C ASP A 75 24.52 9.41 3.92
N ASP A 76 24.97 8.73 2.87
CA ASP A 76 26.11 7.86 2.78
C ASP A 76 26.41 6.81 3.87
N SER A 77 26.30 5.56 3.41
CA SER A 77 27.19 4.44 3.71
C SER A 77 26.98 3.65 5.01
N GLN A 78 25.90 2.87 5.05
CA GLN A 78 25.98 1.46 5.50
C GLN A 78 25.18 0.58 4.52
N GLY A 79 25.92 -0.15 3.68
CA GLY A 79 25.36 -1.09 2.72
C GLY A 79 24.75 -2.33 3.37
N ASP A 80 23.84 -2.93 2.60
CA ASP A 80 23.38 -4.33 2.54
C ASP A 80 22.15 -4.22 1.59
N ASP A 81 22.21 -4.37 0.26
CA ASP A 81 22.88 -5.39 -0.52
C ASP A 81 23.17 -4.91 -1.95
N ASP A 82 24.33 -5.35 -2.43
CA ASP A 82 24.95 -5.19 -3.74
C ASP A 82 24.00 -5.55 -4.90
N ASP A 83 23.54 -4.54 -5.66
CA ASP A 83 23.03 -4.75 -7.02
C ASP A 83 23.29 -3.53 -7.93
N SER A 84 24.51 -3.52 -8.48
CA SER A 84 24.80 -3.27 -9.90
C SER A 84 24.52 -1.88 -10.50
N GLN A 85 25.64 -1.21 -10.84
CA GLN A 85 25.83 -0.18 -11.89
C GLN A 85 25.32 1.21 -11.47
N GLY A 86 26.14 2.17 -11.08
CA GLY A 86 27.40 2.56 -11.71
C GLY A 86 27.16 3.87 -12.44
N ASP A 87 27.02 4.96 -11.70
CA ASP A 87 26.88 6.29 -12.27
C ASP A 87 28.08 7.14 -11.87
N ASP A 88 29.07 7.06 -12.75
CA ASP A 88 30.07 8.08 -12.97
C ASP A 88 29.38 9.42 -13.26
N ASP A 89 30.02 10.48 -12.75
CA ASP A 89 29.99 11.85 -13.28
C ASP A 89 28.65 12.60 -13.29
N ASP A 90 28.60 13.71 -12.54
CA ASP A 90 28.80 14.97 -13.26
C ASP A 90 29.09 16.17 -12.34
N SER A 91 30.30 16.71 -12.49
CA SER A 91 30.47 18.07 -12.99
C SER A 91 29.65 19.19 -12.32
N GLN A 92 29.88 19.46 -11.03
CA GLN A 92 29.51 20.74 -10.44
C GLN A 92 30.56 21.80 -10.81
N GLY A 93 30.14 22.75 -11.64
CA GLY A 93 30.84 23.99 -11.87
C GLY A 93 30.74 24.86 -10.62
N ASP A 94 31.74 24.75 -9.76
CA ASP A 94 31.96 25.60 -8.60
C ASP A 94 33.28 26.36 -8.78
N ASP A 95 33.24 27.55 -9.35
CA ASP A 95 34.34 28.51 -9.25
C ASP A 95 33.89 29.72 -8.43
N ASP A 96 34.16 29.55 -7.15
CA ASP A 96 34.08 30.44 -6.00
C ASP A 96 35.21 31.48 -6.05
N ASP A 97 34.90 32.78 -6.17
CA ASP A 97 35.90 33.85 -6.03
C ASP A 97 35.31 35.11 -5.38
N SER A 98 35.30 35.13 -4.05
CA SER A 98 35.41 36.38 -3.29
C SER A 98 36.31 36.13 -2.07
N GLN A 99 37.59 35.94 -2.35
CA GLN A 99 38.65 36.10 -1.35
C GLN A 99 38.73 37.56 -0.93
N GLY A 100 38.86 37.78 0.38
CA GLY A 100 39.15 39.09 0.94
C GLY A 100 40.58 39.53 0.64
N ASP A 101 40.79 40.84 0.67
CA ASP A 101 42.10 41.47 0.81
C ASP A 101 41.99 42.60 1.84
N ASP A 102 43.01 42.68 2.69
CA ASP A 102 43.27 43.65 3.76
C ASP A 102 43.31 45.12 3.32
#